data_AF-A0A9E1PTG0-F1
#
_entry.id   AF-A0A9E1PTG0-F1
#
_cell.length_a   1.000
_cell.length_b   1.000
_cell.length_c   1.000
_cell.angle_alpha   90.00
_cell.angle_beta   90.00
_cell.angle_gamma   90.00
#
_symmetry.space_group_name_H-M   'P 1'
#
loop_
_entity.id
_entity.type
_entity.pdbx_description
1 polymer ?
#
loop_
_entity_poly.entity_id
_entity_poly.type
_entity_poly.pdbx_seq_one_letter_code
_entity_poly.pdbx_strand_id
1 'polypeptide(L)'
;MNDVSQRNEQVALWALRALWLALPITLGPLLATKLDPVDLPGRSVLSVGLWLLWGLGFFSTLLPRPATLTVVRFGSAALIGLVIFAAGSTLDASLVAGAANVLAALLVSASAPLGGVFVDGVSYGDERRFLLRAPALVATLLRPLALIVGVAGLFTGPWLLANQHLISGLIFLVAGWLLFALVVRSLHQLNRRWVVLVPA
;
A
#
# COMPACT_ATOMS: atom_id res chain seq x y z
N MET A 1 8.94 -29.78 8.93
CA MET A 1 8.29 -28.91 7.91
C MET A 1 8.15 -27.45 8.37
N ASN A 2 8.22 -27.15 9.68
CA ASN A 2 8.00 -25.80 10.23
C ASN A 2 9.15 -24.80 9.95
N ASP A 3 10.41 -25.20 10.03
CA ASP A 3 11.56 -24.28 9.91
C ASP A 3 11.67 -23.58 8.55
N VAL A 4 11.39 -24.29 7.46
CA VAL A 4 11.46 -23.70 6.11
C VAL A 4 10.37 -22.64 5.93
N SER A 5 9.17 -22.87 6.46
CA SER A 5 8.06 -21.92 6.37
C SER A 5 8.35 -20.64 7.17
N GLN A 6 8.84 -20.78 8.41
CA GLN A 6 9.21 -19.65 9.27
C GLN A 6 10.36 -18.83 8.69
N ARG A 7 11.37 -19.50 8.12
CA ARG A 7 12.47 -18.79 7.44
C ARG A 7 11.97 -17.97 6.26
N ASN A 8 11.12 -18.55 5.40
CA ASN A 8 10.57 -17.83 4.24
C ASN A 8 9.71 -16.63 4.66
N GLU A 9 8.96 -16.78 5.74
CA GLU A 9 8.17 -15.73 6.38
C GLU A 9 9.03 -14.56 6.88
N GLN A 10 10.11 -14.86 7.60
CA GLN A 10 11.07 -13.85 8.07
C GLN A 10 11.78 -13.16 6.91
N VAL A 11 12.20 -13.91 5.89
CA VAL A 11 12.83 -13.35 4.68
C VAL A 11 11.85 -12.41 3.96
N ALA A 12 10.59 -12.80 3.79
CA ALA A 12 9.59 -11.94 3.15
C ALA A 12 9.33 -10.65 3.94
N LEU A 13 9.28 -10.72 5.27
CA LEU A 13 9.15 -9.54 6.12
C LEU A 13 10.34 -8.59 6.01
N TRP A 14 11.56 -9.12 6.08
CA TRP A 14 12.77 -8.31 5.98
C TRP A 14 12.95 -7.72 4.59
N ALA A 15 12.64 -8.49 3.54
CA ALA A 15 12.61 -7.99 2.17
C ALA A 15 11.62 -6.83 2.04
N LEU A 16 10.40 -6.98 2.55
CA LEU A 16 9.39 -5.91 2.53
C LEU A 16 9.90 -4.64 3.23
N ARG A 17 10.50 -4.76 4.42
CA ARG A 17 11.07 -3.63 5.16
C ARG A 17 12.15 -2.91 4.37
N ALA A 18 13.07 -3.67 3.77
CA ALA A 18 14.14 -3.11 2.95
C ALA A 18 13.58 -2.37 1.72
N LEU A 19 12.59 -2.96 1.04
CA LEU A 19 11.94 -2.35 -0.13
C LEU A 19 11.23 -1.04 0.24
N TRP A 20 10.49 -1.00 1.36
CA TRP A 20 9.84 0.22 1.85
C TRP A 20 10.86 1.30 2.27
N LEU A 21 11.96 0.91 2.92
CA LEU A 21 13.05 1.83 3.26
C LEU A 21 13.76 2.40 2.03
N ALA A 22 13.89 1.61 0.96
CA ALA A 22 14.53 2.03 -0.28
C ALA A 22 13.66 2.98 -1.13
N LEU A 23 12.37 3.14 -0.83
CA LEU A 23 11.45 3.96 -1.65
C LEU A 23 11.87 5.43 -1.78
N PRO A 24 12.23 6.17 -0.70
CA PRO A 24 12.63 7.57 -0.82
C PRO A 24 13.91 7.74 -1.66
N ILE A 25 14.78 6.73 -1.68
CA ILE A 25 16.02 6.75 -2.47
C ILE A 25 15.74 6.46 -3.94
N THR A 26 14.88 5.48 -4.23
CA THR A 26 14.61 5.00 -5.59
C THR A 26 13.58 5.83 -6.34
N LEU A 27 12.53 6.30 -5.68
CA LEU A 27 11.46 7.12 -6.26
C LEU A 27 11.53 8.60 -5.88
N GLY A 28 12.11 8.96 -4.74
CA GLY A 28 12.09 10.33 -4.23
C GLY A 28 12.58 11.38 -5.23
N PRO A 29 13.76 11.21 -5.88
CA PRO A 29 14.26 12.14 -6.88
C PRO A 29 13.34 12.27 -8.11
N LEU A 30 12.75 11.15 -8.56
CA LEU A 30 11.84 11.13 -9.71
C LEU A 30 10.53 11.88 -9.39
N LEU A 31 10.01 11.72 -8.18
CA LEU A 31 8.81 12.43 -7.74
C LEU A 31 9.11 13.90 -7.47
N ALA A 32 10.27 14.25 -6.92
CA ALA A 32 10.68 15.63 -6.70
C ALA A 32 10.71 16.43 -8.01
N THR A 33 11.34 15.91 -9.06
CA THR A 33 11.39 16.59 -10.37
C THR A 33 10.02 16.79 -11.00
N LYS A 34 9.08 15.85 -10.78
CA LYS A 34 7.68 16.00 -11.24
C LYS A 34 6.86 16.97 -10.39
N LEU A 35 7.22 17.15 -9.13
CA LEU A 35 6.58 18.08 -8.21
C LEU A 35 7.10 19.51 -8.35
N ASP A 36 8.33 19.70 -8.86
CA ASP A 36 8.96 21.00 -9.07
C ASP A 36 8.21 22.01 -9.96
N PRO A 37 7.45 21.62 -10.99
CA PRO A 37 6.61 22.57 -11.73
C PRO A 37 5.25 22.84 -11.06
N VAL A 38 4.86 22.08 -10.02
CA VAL A 38 3.55 22.23 -9.36
C VAL A 38 3.58 23.42 -8.39
N ASP A 39 2.50 24.20 -8.38
CA ASP A 39 2.33 25.33 -7.46
C ASP A 39 2.51 24.92 -5.98
N LEU A 40 3.04 25.85 -5.18
CA LEU A 40 3.42 25.62 -3.78
C LEU A 40 2.32 24.91 -2.94
N PRO A 41 1.05 25.37 -2.92
CA PRO A 41 0.02 24.71 -2.11
C PRO A 41 -0.25 23.26 -2.54
N GLY A 42 -0.38 23.02 -3.86
CA GLY A 42 -0.61 21.68 -4.40
C GLY A 42 0.59 20.75 -4.15
N ARG A 43 1.81 21.29 -4.31
CA ARG A 43 3.06 20.57 -4.02
C ARG A 43 3.11 20.13 -2.56
N SER A 44 2.79 21.01 -1.61
CA SER A 44 2.78 20.66 -0.19
C SER A 44 1.82 19.52 0.14
N VAL A 45 0.60 19.53 -0.43
CA VAL A 45 -0.38 18.45 -0.23
C VAL A 45 0.16 17.12 -0.74
N LEU A 46 0.73 17.11 -1.95
CA LEU A 46 1.33 15.90 -2.52
C LEU A 46 2.53 15.42 -1.72
N SER A 47 3.44 16.32 -1.31
CA SER A 47 4.60 15.97 -0.49
C SER A 47 4.21 15.38 0.87
N VAL A 48 3.23 15.97 1.56
CA VAL A 48 2.67 15.41 2.80
C VAL A 48 2.07 14.03 2.54
N GLY A 49 1.32 13.88 1.45
CA GLY A 49 0.79 12.60 1.01
C GLY A 49 1.84 11.52 0.81
N LEU A 50 2.94 11.85 0.14
CA LEU A 50 4.06 10.94 -0.10
C LEU A 50 4.74 10.52 1.20
N TRP A 51 5.00 11.47 2.10
CA TRP A 51 5.58 11.17 3.42
C TRP A 51 4.65 10.31 4.28
N LEU A 52 3.33 10.58 4.26
CA LEU A 52 2.35 9.76 4.96
C LEU A 52 2.27 8.36 4.37
N LEU A 53 2.24 8.21 3.04
CA LEU A 53 2.24 6.91 2.38
C LEU A 53 3.48 6.10 2.76
N TRP A 54 4.66 6.71 2.65
CA TRP A 54 5.93 6.07 3.00
C TRP A 54 5.97 5.70 4.48
N GLY A 55 5.71 6.66 5.37
CA GLY A 55 5.77 6.47 6.81
C GLY A 55 4.78 5.41 7.28
N LEU A 56 3.50 5.56 6.95
CA LEU A 56 2.46 4.60 7.35
C LEU A 56 2.74 3.21 6.77
N GLY A 57 3.19 3.12 5.52
CA GLY A 57 3.56 1.84 4.91
C GLY A 57 4.72 1.17 5.62
N PHE A 58 5.81 1.90 5.86
CA PHE A 58 6.98 1.38 6.58
C PHE A 58 6.65 0.97 8.02
N PHE A 59 6.01 1.84 8.81
CA PHE A 59 5.64 1.51 10.19
C PHE A 59 4.67 0.32 10.27
N SER A 60 3.79 0.15 9.27
CA SER A 60 2.92 -1.02 9.18
C SER A 60 3.69 -2.33 9.04
N THR A 61 4.90 -2.32 8.46
CA THR A 61 5.75 -3.52 8.36
C THR A 61 6.42 -3.93 9.68
N LEU A 62 6.42 -3.03 10.67
CA LEU A 62 7.01 -3.28 12.00
C LEU A 62 6.03 -3.95 12.96
N LEU A 63 4.73 -3.87 12.68
CA LEU A 63 3.66 -4.41 13.52
C LEU A 63 2.86 -5.45 12.72
N PRO A 64 3.28 -6.73 12.66
CA PRO A 64 2.60 -7.75 11.87
C PRO A 64 1.20 -8.07 12.44
N ARG A 65 0.17 -7.40 11.92
CA ARG A 65 -1.24 -7.57 12.30
C ARG A 65 -2.14 -7.55 11.06
N PRO A 66 -3.34 -8.15 11.09
CA PRO A 66 -4.21 -8.14 9.91
C PRO A 66 -4.59 -6.73 9.41
N ALA A 67 -4.67 -5.76 10.32
CA ALA A 67 -4.93 -4.36 9.98
C ALA A 67 -3.77 -3.75 9.18
N THR A 68 -2.54 -3.90 9.66
CA THR A 68 -1.34 -3.36 9.00
C THR A 68 -1.03 -4.08 7.68
N LEU A 69 -1.42 -5.35 7.52
CA LEU A 69 -1.37 -6.04 6.22
C LEU A 69 -2.22 -5.32 5.16
N THR A 70 -3.36 -4.77 5.58
CA THR A 70 -4.26 -4.01 4.68
C THR A 70 -3.57 -2.72 4.25
N VAL A 71 -2.92 -2.02 5.18
CA VAL A 71 -2.14 -0.80 4.90
C VAL A 71 -0.98 -1.10 3.96
N VAL A 72 -0.20 -2.15 4.21
CA VAL A 72 0.92 -2.55 3.34
C VAL A 72 0.43 -2.88 1.93
N ARG A 73 -0.61 -3.71 1.78
CA ARG A 73 -1.13 -4.10 0.46
C ARG A 73 -1.74 -2.93 -0.31
N PHE A 74 -2.48 -2.07 0.39
CA PHE A 74 -3.02 -0.86 -0.20
C PHE A 74 -1.91 0.09 -0.63
N GLY A 75 -0.97 0.35 0.28
CA GLY A 75 0.17 1.24 0.06
C GLY A 75 1.05 0.78 -1.08
N SER A 76 1.44 -0.50 -1.10
CA SER A 76 2.27 -1.07 -2.17
C SER A 76 1.59 -1.00 -3.55
N ALA A 77 0.26 -1.11 -3.62
CA ALA A 77 -0.46 -0.91 -4.86
C ALA A 77 -0.56 0.58 -5.25
N ALA A 78 -0.72 1.48 -4.29
CA ALA A 78 -0.71 2.93 -4.55
C ALA A 78 0.61 3.41 -5.15
N LEU A 79 1.75 2.78 -4.79
CA LEU A 79 3.06 3.07 -5.36
C LEU A 79 3.12 2.87 -6.89
N ILE A 80 2.28 2.01 -7.48
CA ILE A 80 2.22 1.83 -8.94
C ILE A 80 1.80 3.14 -9.61
N GLY A 81 0.82 3.84 -9.02
CA GLY A 81 0.39 5.16 -9.50
C GLY A 81 1.52 6.18 -9.46
N LEU A 82 2.40 6.10 -8.45
CA LEU A 82 3.58 6.98 -8.36
C LEU A 82 4.62 6.67 -9.44
N VAL A 83 4.83 5.40 -9.77
CA VAL A 83 5.71 5.02 -10.90
C VAL A 83 5.14 5.55 -12.21
N ILE A 84 3.83 5.41 -12.43
CA ILE A 84 3.15 5.93 -13.63
C ILE A 84 3.24 7.46 -13.69
N PHE A 85 3.06 8.14 -12.55
CA PHE A 85 3.21 9.60 -12.46
C PHE A 85 4.65 10.07 -12.73
N ALA A 86 5.63 9.32 -12.21
CA ALA A 86 7.04 9.56 -12.44
C ALA A 86 7.46 9.28 -13.90
N ALA A 87 6.75 8.37 -14.59
CA ALA A 87 7.06 8.02 -15.96
C ALA A 87 6.98 9.26 -16.86
N GLY A 88 8.09 9.57 -17.52
CA GLY A 88 8.16 10.58 -18.57
C GLY A 88 7.98 9.95 -19.96
N SER A 89 8.44 10.68 -20.97
CA SER A 89 8.53 10.16 -22.34
C SER A 89 9.73 9.22 -22.55
N THR A 90 10.70 9.21 -21.62
CA THR A 90 11.94 8.42 -21.70
C THR A 90 12.01 7.40 -20.57
N LEU A 91 12.56 6.21 -20.89
CA LEU A 91 12.84 5.15 -19.93
C LEU A 91 14.30 5.24 -19.47
N ASP A 92 14.53 5.96 -18.38
CA ASP A 92 15.86 6.11 -17.79
C ASP A 92 16.13 5.03 -16.73
N ALA A 93 17.41 4.73 -16.46
CA ALA A 93 17.82 3.70 -15.50
C ALA A 93 17.21 3.90 -14.10
N SER A 94 17.09 5.15 -13.65
CA SER A 94 16.47 5.51 -12.36
C SER A 94 14.99 5.12 -12.31
N LEU A 95 14.24 5.35 -13.39
CA LEU A 95 12.83 4.97 -13.48
C LEU A 95 12.67 3.45 -13.46
N VAL A 96 13.54 2.72 -14.17
CA VAL A 96 13.55 1.25 -14.17
C VAL A 96 13.85 0.71 -12.76
N ALA A 97 14.84 1.27 -12.07
CA ALA A 97 15.18 0.89 -10.69
C ALA A 97 14.02 1.16 -9.71
N GLY A 98 13.39 2.34 -9.81
CA GLY A 98 12.21 2.70 -9.01
C GLY A 98 11.02 1.77 -9.27
N ALA A 99 10.73 1.50 -10.55
CA ALA A 99 9.67 0.58 -10.96
C ALA A 99 9.94 -0.85 -10.47
N ALA A 100 11.18 -1.33 -10.56
CA ALA A 100 11.58 -2.64 -10.06
C ALA A 100 11.41 -2.74 -8.53
N ASN A 101 11.80 -1.71 -7.78
CA ASN A 101 11.61 -1.66 -6.32
C ASN A 101 10.11 -1.71 -5.96
N VAL A 102 9.26 -0.93 -6.64
CA VAL A 102 7.81 -0.95 -6.42
C VAL A 102 7.18 -2.28 -6.80
N LEU A 103 7.56 -2.85 -7.94
CA LEU A 103 7.07 -4.15 -8.36
C LEU A 103 7.46 -5.24 -7.35
N ALA A 104 8.71 -5.23 -6.87
CA ALA A 104 9.15 -6.15 -5.83
C ALA A 104 8.34 -5.95 -4.54
N ALA A 105 8.12 -4.71 -4.10
CA ALA A 105 7.31 -4.41 -2.90
C ALA A 105 5.88 -4.94 -3.05
N LEU A 106 5.27 -4.72 -4.22
CA LEU A 106 3.94 -5.24 -4.54
C LEU A 106 3.89 -6.77 -4.51
N LEU A 107 4.82 -7.44 -5.18
CA LEU A 107 4.87 -8.90 -5.25
C LEU A 107 5.10 -9.53 -3.87
N VAL A 108 6.03 -8.97 -3.07
CA VAL A 108 6.24 -9.41 -1.69
C VAL A 108 5.00 -9.15 -0.84
N SER A 109 4.33 -7.99 -0.98
CA SER A 109 3.09 -7.66 -0.26
C SER A 109 1.92 -8.62 -0.57
N ALA A 110 1.88 -9.12 -1.80
CA ALA A 110 0.86 -10.05 -2.30
C ALA A 110 1.21 -11.52 -2.00
N SER A 111 2.43 -11.81 -1.58
CA SER A 111 2.92 -13.17 -1.36
C SER A 111 2.20 -13.89 -0.20
N ALA A 112 2.11 -15.21 -0.29
CA ALA A 112 1.51 -16.05 0.75
C ALA A 112 2.32 -16.04 2.07
N PRO A 113 3.66 -16.12 2.09
CA PRO A 113 4.43 -16.08 3.34
C PRO A 113 4.16 -14.80 4.12
N LEU A 114 4.16 -13.64 3.46
CA LEU A 114 3.87 -12.37 4.12
C LEU A 114 2.44 -12.33 4.68
N GLY A 115 1.45 -12.83 3.92
CA GLY A 115 0.08 -12.95 4.42
C GLY A 115 -0.03 -13.82 5.67
N GLY A 116 0.76 -14.90 5.73
CA GLY A 116 0.87 -15.79 6.89
C GLY A 116 1.32 -15.04 8.14
N VAL A 117 2.47 -14.36 8.09
CA VAL A 117 3.01 -13.71 9.30
C VAL A 117 2.10 -12.66 9.90
N PHE A 118 1.47 -11.83 9.05
CA PHE A 118 0.60 -10.76 9.55
C PHE A 118 -0.71 -11.29 10.12
N VAL A 119 -1.22 -12.40 9.61
CA VAL A 119 -2.43 -13.05 10.14
C VAL A 119 -2.13 -13.86 11.39
N ASP A 120 -0.95 -14.47 11.45
CA ASP A 120 -0.50 -15.26 12.60
C ASP A 120 -0.11 -14.39 13.80
N GLY A 121 0.16 -13.10 13.60
CA GLY A 121 0.45 -12.14 14.68
C GLY A 121 -0.70 -11.90 15.68
N VAL A 122 -1.87 -12.52 15.48
CA VAL A 122 -3.02 -12.53 16.40
C VAL A 122 -3.37 -13.94 16.90
N SER A 123 -2.54 -14.93 16.62
CA SER A 123 -2.70 -16.31 17.09
C SER A 123 -2.38 -16.45 18.58
N TYR A 124 -3.06 -17.36 19.27
CA TYR A 124 -2.86 -17.70 20.67
C TYR A 124 -2.25 -19.09 20.87
N GLY A 125 -1.24 -19.20 21.73
CA GLY A 125 -0.61 -20.48 22.06
C GLY A 125 -0.06 -21.17 20.82
N ASP A 126 -0.44 -22.43 20.65
CA ASP A 126 -0.01 -23.25 19.52
C ASP A 126 -0.92 -23.15 18.29
N GLU A 127 -1.98 -22.33 18.32
CA GLU A 127 -2.84 -22.15 17.15
C GLU A 127 -2.10 -21.44 16.02
N ARG A 128 -2.44 -21.78 14.79
CA ARG A 128 -1.89 -21.13 13.60
C ARG A 128 -2.99 -20.70 12.65
N ARG A 129 -2.88 -19.46 12.13
CA ARG A 129 -3.92 -18.87 11.28
C ARG A 129 -3.45 -18.71 9.84
N PHE A 130 -4.21 -19.29 8.90
CA PHE A 130 -3.88 -19.28 7.48
C PHE A 130 -4.89 -18.43 6.69
N LEU A 131 -4.38 -17.42 5.98
CA LEU A 131 -5.22 -16.51 5.18
C LEU A 131 -5.86 -17.22 3.97
N LEU A 132 -7.17 -17.05 3.81
CA LEU A 132 -7.91 -17.60 2.69
C LEU A 132 -7.71 -16.78 1.42
N ARG A 133 -7.59 -17.46 0.27
CA ARG A 133 -7.55 -16.78 -1.02
C ARG A 133 -8.88 -16.09 -1.29
N ALA A 134 -8.82 -14.85 -1.74
CA ALA A 134 -9.99 -14.15 -2.24
C ALA A 134 -10.48 -14.83 -3.53
N PRO A 135 -11.81 -14.86 -3.79
CA PRO A 135 -12.35 -15.33 -5.06
C PRO A 135 -11.68 -14.60 -6.24
N ALA A 136 -11.48 -15.31 -7.36
CA ALA A 136 -10.72 -14.80 -8.50
C ALA A 136 -11.21 -13.41 -8.96
N LEU A 137 -12.53 -13.26 -9.16
CA LEU A 137 -13.15 -11.99 -9.57
C LEU A 137 -12.84 -10.83 -8.60
N VAL A 138 -12.87 -11.10 -7.30
CA VAL A 138 -12.58 -10.09 -6.28
C VAL A 138 -11.09 -9.71 -6.30
N ALA A 139 -10.22 -10.69 -6.48
CA ALA A 139 -8.78 -10.48 -6.49
C ALA A 139 -8.30 -9.72 -7.76
N THR A 140 -8.86 -10.03 -8.93
CA THR A 140 -8.38 -9.50 -10.21
C THR A 140 -9.06 -8.23 -10.66
N LEU A 141 -10.35 -8.03 -10.34
CA LEU A 141 -11.11 -6.87 -10.83
C LEU A 141 -11.47 -5.91 -9.69
N LEU A 142 -12.20 -6.39 -8.68
CA LEU A 142 -12.74 -5.48 -7.65
C LEU A 142 -11.65 -4.87 -6.77
N ARG A 143 -10.61 -5.64 -6.43
CA ARG A 143 -9.49 -5.13 -5.62
C ARG A 143 -8.74 -3.98 -6.30
N PRO A 144 -8.22 -4.09 -7.53
CA PRO A 144 -7.54 -2.96 -8.18
C PRO A 144 -8.47 -1.76 -8.38
N LEU A 145 -9.75 -1.98 -8.72
CA LEU A 145 -10.72 -0.89 -8.84
C LEU A 145 -10.89 -0.15 -7.51
N ALA A 146 -11.07 -0.89 -6.40
CA ALA A 146 -11.20 -0.31 -5.08
C ALA A 146 -9.94 0.49 -4.69
N LEU A 147 -8.75 0.02 -5.08
CA LEU A 147 -7.49 0.74 -4.85
C LEU A 147 -7.45 2.08 -5.61
N ILE A 148 -7.81 2.09 -6.89
CA ILE A 148 -7.85 3.31 -7.71
C ILE A 148 -8.83 4.32 -7.10
N VAL A 149 -10.05 3.87 -6.77
CA VAL A 149 -11.09 4.71 -6.16
C VAL A 149 -10.64 5.23 -4.79
N GLY A 150 -10.00 4.40 -3.98
CA GLY A 150 -9.50 4.78 -2.66
C GLY A 150 -8.40 5.83 -2.73
N VAL A 151 -7.41 5.65 -3.61
CA VAL A 151 -6.33 6.64 -3.81
C VAL A 151 -6.89 7.95 -4.34
N ALA A 152 -7.76 7.90 -5.35
CA ALA A 152 -8.41 9.12 -5.88
C ALA A 152 -9.20 9.85 -4.79
N GLY A 153 -10.08 9.14 -4.06
CA GLY A 153 -10.89 9.73 -3.00
C GLY A 153 -10.07 10.37 -1.87
N LEU A 154 -8.90 9.82 -1.56
CA LEU A 154 -8.02 10.37 -0.52
C LEU A 154 -7.39 11.71 -0.93
N PHE A 155 -7.03 11.87 -2.20
CA PHE A 155 -6.23 13.01 -2.69
C PHE A 155 -7.02 14.11 -3.39
N THR A 156 -8.15 13.80 -4.04
CA THR A 156 -8.90 14.78 -4.83
C THR A 156 -9.39 15.97 -4.00
N GLY A 157 -9.93 15.73 -2.80
CA GLY A 157 -10.42 16.80 -1.91
C GLY A 157 -9.32 17.78 -1.47
N PRO A 158 -8.25 17.30 -0.79
CA PRO A 158 -7.14 18.15 -0.38
C PRO A 158 -6.48 18.91 -1.55
N TRP A 159 -6.35 18.25 -2.71
CA TRP A 159 -5.81 18.88 -3.92
C TRP A 159 -6.68 20.04 -4.41
N LEU A 160 -8.01 19.87 -4.49
CA LEU A 160 -8.91 20.94 -4.92
C LEU A 160 -8.90 22.13 -3.94
N LEU A 161 -8.86 21.86 -2.63
CA LEU A 161 -8.76 22.90 -1.61
C LEU A 161 -7.46 23.70 -1.73
N ALA A 162 -6.34 23.04 -2.03
CA ALA A 162 -5.06 23.71 -2.27
C ALA A 162 -5.10 24.62 -3.51
N ASN A 163 -5.93 24.30 -4.51
CA ASN A 163 -6.14 25.10 -5.72
C ASN A 163 -7.30 26.11 -5.59
N GLN A 164 -7.65 26.51 -4.37
CA GLN A 164 -8.69 27.53 -4.07
C GLN A 164 -10.12 27.16 -4.50
N HIS A 165 -10.38 25.90 -4.88
CA HIS A 165 -11.71 25.43 -5.18
C HIS A 165 -12.44 24.97 -3.91
N LEU A 166 -12.92 25.93 -3.12
CA LEU A 166 -13.44 25.66 -1.76
C LEU A 166 -14.65 24.73 -1.72
N ILE A 167 -15.72 25.03 -2.48
CA ILE A 167 -16.98 24.28 -2.41
C ILE A 167 -16.79 22.85 -2.93
N SER A 168 -16.24 22.70 -4.13
CA SER A 168 -15.98 21.38 -4.70
C SER A 168 -14.93 20.63 -3.88
N GLY A 169 -13.89 21.30 -3.41
CA GLY A 169 -12.87 20.70 -2.54
C GLY A 169 -13.45 20.13 -1.25
N LEU A 170 -14.38 20.85 -0.59
CA LEU A 170 -15.06 20.34 0.60
C LEU A 170 -15.94 19.13 0.30
N ILE A 171 -16.71 19.17 -0.80
CA ILE A 171 -17.56 18.06 -1.23
C ILE A 171 -16.71 16.81 -1.49
N PHE A 172 -15.64 16.95 -2.28
CA PHE A 172 -14.74 15.84 -2.60
C PHE A 172 -13.92 15.37 -1.41
N LEU A 173 -13.60 16.24 -0.45
CA LEU A 173 -12.94 15.84 0.79
C LEU A 173 -13.84 14.89 1.60
N VAL A 174 -15.08 15.30 1.87
CA VAL A 174 -16.03 14.50 2.65
C VAL A 174 -16.40 13.21 1.91
N ALA A 175 -16.85 13.32 0.66
CA ALA A 175 -17.26 12.17 -0.12
C ALA A 175 -16.08 11.21 -0.39
N GLY A 176 -14.91 11.75 -0.73
CA GLY A 176 -13.70 10.98 -1.00
C GLY A 176 -13.19 10.22 0.22
N TRP A 177 -13.17 10.86 1.40
CA TRP A 177 -12.79 10.19 2.65
C TRP A 177 -13.79 9.11 3.07
N LEU A 178 -15.09 9.34 2.90
CA LEU A 178 -16.11 8.32 3.16
C LEU A 178 -15.90 7.11 2.24
N LEU A 179 -15.71 7.33 0.94
CA LEU A 179 -15.42 6.26 -0.02
C LEU A 179 -14.12 5.52 0.32
N PHE A 180 -13.07 6.24 0.68
CA PHE A 180 -11.80 5.66 1.13
C PHE A 180 -11.99 4.77 2.36
N ALA A 181 -12.74 5.22 3.37
CA ALA A 181 -13.03 4.43 4.56
C ALA A 181 -13.78 3.13 4.22
N LEU A 182 -14.76 3.18 3.30
CA LEU A 182 -15.48 2.00 2.82
C LEU A 182 -14.57 1.03 2.06
N VAL A 183 -13.69 1.54 1.20
CA VAL A 183 -12.68 0.75 0.47
C VAL A 183 -11.75 0.04 1.45
N VAL A 184 -11.15 0.78 2.38
CA VAL A 184 -10.21 0.21 3.37
C VAL A 184 -10.92 -0.84 4.22
N ARG A 185 -12.15 -0.56 4.66
CA ARG A 185 -12.98 -1.53 5.39
C ARG A 185 -13.20 -2.80 4.58
N SER A 186 -13.59 -2.68 3.31
CA SER A 186 -13.81 -3.83 2.41
C SER A 186 -12.55 -4.67 2.23
N LEU A 187 -11.41 -4.03 1.97
CA LEU A 187 -10.12 -4.71 1.82
C LEU A 187 -9.67 -5.37 3.13
N HIS A 188 -9.92 -4.73 4.26
CA HIS A 188 -9.61 -5.29 5.58
C HIS A 188 -10.42 -6.55 5.86
N GLN A 189 -11.71 -6.59 5.48
CA GLN A 189 -12.54 -7.78 5.64
C GLN A 189 -11.98 -9.00 4.87
N LEU A 190 -11.35 -8.79 3.70
CA LEU A 190 -10.70 -9.88 2.97
C LEU A 190 -9.51 -10.46 3.75
N ASN A 191 -8.77 -9.61 4.48
CA ASN A 191 -7.66 -10.03 5.32
C ASN A 191 -8.12 -10.66 6.65
N ARG A 192 -9.41 -10.59 6.98
CA ARG A 192 -10.02 -11.23 8.15
C ARG A 192 -10.53 -12.65 7.93
N ARG A 193 -10.40 -13.16 6.70
CA ARG A 193 -10.83 -14.51 6.33
C ARG A 193 -9.65 -15.47 6.46
N TRP A 194 -9.64 -16.26 7.53
CA TRP A 194 -8.59 -17.25 7.79
C TRP A 194 -9.17 -18.53 8.39
N VAL A 195 -8.42 -19.62 8.28
CA VAL A 195 -8.68 -20.88 8.97
C VAL A 195 -7.70 -21.01 10.13
N VAL A 196 -8.20 -21.47 11.27
CA VAL A 196 -7.40 -21.74 12.47
C VAL A 196 -7.09 -23.23 12.52
N LEU A 197 -5.82 -23.58 12.67
CA LEU A 197 -5.38 -24.94 12.95
C LEU A 197 -4.82 -24.98 14.37
N VAL A 198 -5.39 -25.82 15.21
CA VAL A 198 -4.93 -26.05 16.58
C VAL A 198 -4.31 -27.45 16.61
N PRO A 199 -3.02 -27.58 16.97
CA PRO A 199 -2.41 -28.88 17.21
C PRO A 199 -3.10 -29.58 18.38
N ALA A 200 -3.49 -30.84 18.19
CA ALA A 200 -4.02 -31.71 19.25
C ALA A 200 -2.92 -32.59 19.82
#